data_AF-A0A059WVD8-F1
#
_entry.id   AF-A0A059WVD8-F1
#
_cell.length_a   1.000
_cell.length_b   1.000
_cell.length_c   1.000
_cell.angle_alpha   90.00
_cell.angle_beta   90.00
_cell.angle_gamma   90.00
#
_symmetry.space_group_name_H-M   'P 1'
#
loop_
_entity.id
_entity.type
_entity.pdbx_description
1 polymer ?
#
loop_
_entity_poly.entity_id
_entity_poly.type
_entity_poly.pdbx_seq_one_letter_code
_entity_poly.pdbx_strand_id
1 'polypeptide(L)'
;PSSRSKIWDAFTNPGDVVTVAYGYRWRKHFGRDQLQLLIDLLRNEPGSRHGVIVTWDPSQDGLSLAKKKNVPCPYTFTVNIIGGRLHLHNIVRSNDVILGVPFDVLGFALLQCLLAQELGVRPGIYSHSISNAHIYDSHFEAAKELMSRKNNHKKITLELPENAFKEIEKRNRNVVDAIIENLTKQYEPSQAIAGIKIVPY
;
A
#
# COMPACT_ATOMS: atom_id res chain seq x y z
N PRO A 1 -3.18 23.46 10.37
CA PRO A 1 -3.13 22.12 10.98
C PRO A 1 -3.61 21.05 9.98
N SER A 2 -2.69 20.46 9.20
CA SER A 2 -3.07 19.36 8.29
C SER A 2 -3.36 18.09 9.11
N SER A 3 -4.56 17.56 8.91
CA SER A 3 -5.12 16.42 9.64
C SER A 3 -4.34 15.15 9.33
N ARG A 4 -3.59 14.64 10.30
CA ARG A 4 -3.10 13.25 10.26
C ARG A 4 -4.31 12.33 10.04
N SER A 5 -4.14 11.33 9.16
CA SER A 5 -5.16 10.31 8.93
C SER A 5 -5.46 9.56 10.23
N LYS A 6 -6.76 9.45 10.55
CA LYS A 6 -7.25 8.78 11.77
C LYS A 6 -7.50 7.28 11.57
N ILE A 7 -7.26 6.76 10.37
CA ILE A 7 -7.57 5.37 9.97
C ILE A 7 -6.83 4.36 10.88
N TRP A 8 -5.64 4.74 11.37
CA TRP A 8 -4.80 3.87 12.19
C TRP A 8 -4.86 4.18 13.70
N ASP A 9 -5.68 5.14 14.14
CA ASP A 9 -5.72 5.56 15.55
C ASP A 9 -6.08 4.38 16.48
N ALA A 10 -6.98 3.48 16.03
CA ALA A 10 -7.38 2.28 16.77
C ALA A 10 -6.28 1.20 16.90
N PHE A 11 -5.17 1.34 16.17
CA PHE A 11 -4.05 0.39 16.12
C PHE A 11 -2.70 1.03 16.51
N THR A 12 -2.71 2.29 16.92
CA THR A 12 -1.50 3.02 17.29
C THR A 12 -1.07 2.64 18.71
N ASN A 13 0.19 2.22 18.87
CA ASN A 13 0.78 1.92 20.18
C ASN A 13 1.42 3.18 20.79
N PRO A 14 1.80 3.17 22.09
CA PRO A 14 2.59 4.24 22.69
C PRO A 14 3.84 4.56 21.84
N GLY A 15 4.11 5.85 21.65
CA GLY A 15 5.19 6.33 20.77
C GLY A 15 4.78 6.51 19.30
N ASP A 16 3.48 6.48 18.99
CA ASP A 16 2.92 6.74 17.65
C ASP A 16 3.38 5.73 16.59
N VAL A 17 3.52 4.47 17.00
CA VAL A 17 3.99 3.37 16.13
C VAL A 17 2.89 2.32 16.00
N VAL A 18 2.58 1.94 14.76
CA VAL A 18 1.69 0.81 14.47
C VAL A 18 2.56 -0.43 14.22
N THR A 19 2.80 -1.23 15.27
CA THR A 19 3.68 -2.41 15.22
C THR A 19 3.05 -3.60 14.48
N VAL A 20 1.73 -3.61 14.36
CA VAL A 20 0.97 -4.62 13.60
C VAL A 20 0.96 -4.34 12.10
N ALA A 21 1.42 -3.16 11.66
CA ALA A 21 1.29 -2.70 10.29
C ALA A 21 2.62 -2.70 9.52
N TYR A 22 2.49 -2.38 8.24
CA TYR A 22 3.47 -2.60 7.17
C TYR A 22 4.84 -1.97 7.44
N GLY A 23 4.91 -0.66 7.68
CA GLY A 23 6.19 0.04 7.80
C GLY A 23 7.09 -0.51 8.91
N TYR A 24 6.53 -0.85 10.08
CA TYR A 24 7.30 -1.48 11.14
C TYR A 24 7.75 -2.90 10.76
N ARG A 25 6.86 -3.69 10.15
CA ARG A 25 7.17 -5.06 9.70
C ARG A 25 8.29 -5.10 8.67
N TRP A 26 8.28 -4.18 7.71
CA TRP A 26 9.29 -4.13 6.64
C TRP A 26 10.63 -3.62 7.14
N ARG A 27 10.65 -2.67 8.07
CA ARG A 27 11.88 -1.95 8.45
C ARG A 27 12.53 -2.47 9.74
N LYS A 28 11.78 -3.11 10.66
CA LYS A 28 12.24 -3.37 12.04
C LYS A 28 11.88 -4.74 12.61
N HIS A 29 10.67 -5.25 12.35
CA HIS A 29 10.13 -6.43 13.06
C HIS A 29 11.00 -7.67 12.99
N PHE A 30 11.58 -7.96 11.83
CA PHE A 30 12.40 -9.16 11.61
C PHE A 30 13.89 -8.95 11.91
N GLY A 31 14.24 -7.92 12.70
CA GLY A 31 15.63 -7.58 13.02
C GLY A 31 16.44 -7.06 11.84
N ARG A 32 15.78 -6.70 10.73
CA ARG A 32 16.39 -6.17 9.50
C ARG A 32 15.49 -5.18 8.80
N ASP A 33 16.10 -4.27 8.07
CA ASP A 33 15.42 -3.35 7.17
C ASP A 33 15.27 -3.99 5.78
N GLN A 34 14.17 -4.72 5.58
CA GLN A 34 13.92 -5.42 4.32
C GLN A 34 13.80 -4.45 3.14
N LEU A 35 13.23 -3.25 3.35
CA LEU A 35 13.02 -2.28 2.27
C LEU A 35 14.34 -1.64 1.81
N GLN A 36 15.21 -1.26 2.75
CA GLN A 36 16.54 -0.75 2.40
C GLN A 36 17.38 -1.83 1.72
N LEU A 37 17.36 -3.06 2.26
CA LEU A 37 18.10 -4.19 1.68
C LEU A 37 17.59 -4.55 0.27
N LEU A 38 16.29 -4.38 0.00
CA LEU A 38 15.74 -4.53 -1.35
C LEU A 38 16.29 -3.47 -2.31
N ILE A 39 16.35 -2.20 -1.88
CA ILE A 39 16.88 -1.11 -2.69
C ILE A 39 18.37 -1.36 -2.98
N ASP A 40 19.15 -1.72 -1.97
CA ASP A 40 20.58 -2.00 -2.12
C ASP A 40 20.81 -3.21 -3.04
N LEU A 41 20.01 -4.27 -2.90
CA LEU A 41 20.04 -5.45 -3.77
C LEU A 41 19.80 -5.04 -5.23
N LEU A 42 18.70 -4.35 -5.53
CA LEU A 42 18.33 -4.02 -6.91
C LEU A 42 19.20 -2.92 -7.51
N ARG A 43 19.86 -2.11 -6.69
CA ARG A 43 20.87 -1.14 -7.15
C ARG A 43 22.16 -1.84 -7.58
N ASN A 44 22.61 -2.83 -6.81
CA ASN A 44 23.87 -3.55 -7.08
C ASN A 44 23.69 -4.68 -8.10
N GLU A 45 22.53 -5.33 -8.09
CA GLU A 45 22.17 -6.45 -8.97
C GLU A 45 20.74 -6.25 -9.52
N PRO A 46 20.54 -5.36 -10.52
CA PRO A 46 19.20 -5.06 -11.05
C PRO A 46 18.43 -6.27 -11.58
N GLY A 47 19.14 -7.29 -12.07
CA GLY A 47 18.54 -8.53 -12.57
C GLY A 47 18.17 -9.55 -11.49
N SER A 48 18.41 -9.24 -10.20
CA SER A 48 18.18 -10.16 -9.11
C SER A 48 16.70 -10.56 -9.01
N ARG A 49 16.46 -11.84 -8.72
CA ARG A 49 15.11 -12.40 -8.50
C ARG A 49 14.79 -12.52 -7.00
N HIS A 50 15.65 -12.00 -6.15
CA HIS A 50 15.57 -12.14 -4.68
C HIS A 50 14.86 -10.96 -4.01
N GLY A 51 14.26 -10.04 -4.78
CA GLY A 51 13.52 -8.90 -4.25
C GLY A 51 12.20 -9.32 -3.63
N VAL A 52 12.23 -9.85 -2.40
CA VAL A 52 11.05 -10.32 -1.65
C VAL A 52 10.97 -9.59 -0.32
N ILE A 53 9.79 -9.06 0.00
CA ILE A 53 9.48 -8.44 1.30
C ILE A 53 8.38 -9.24 1.97
N VAL A 54 8.61 -9.67 3.21
CA VAL A 54 7.63 -10.41 4.00
C VAL A 54 7.07 -9.51 5.11
N THR A 55 5.74 -9.48 5.23
CA THR A 55 5.05 -8.75 6.32
C THR A 55 4.61 -9.71 7.43
N TRP A 56 4.23 -10.94 7.06
CA TRP A 56 3.68 -11.95 7.95
C TRP A 56 4.75 -12.67 8.75
N ASP A 57 4.57 -12.72 10.07
CA ASP A 57 5.45 -13.46 10.96
C ASP A 57 4.78 -14.78 11.38
N PRO A 58 5.22 -15.93 10.87
CA PRO A 58 4.61 -17.22 11.21
C PRO A 58 4.74 -17.61 12.69
N SER A 59 5.66 -16.99 13.44
CA SER A 59 5.79 -17.25 14.88
C SER A 59 4.72 -16.57 15.72
N GLN A 60 4.02 -15.56 15.17
CA GLN A 60 3.06 -14.76 15.93
C GLN A 60 1.72 -14.54 15.22
N ASP A 61 1.72 -14.44 13.89
CA ASP A 61 0.55 -14.07 13.10
C ASP A 61 -0.18 -15.31 12.58
N GLY A 62 -1.48 -15.37 12.90
CA GLY A 62 -2.34 -16.51 12.57
C GLY A 62 -1.85 -17.82 13.20
N LEU A 63 -2.73 -18.81 13.29
CA LEU A 63 -2.44 -20.14 13.85
C LEU A 63 -1.87 -20.16 15.29
N SER A 64 -1.66 -19.01 15.92
CA SER A 64 -1.26 -18.88 17.32
C SER A 64 -2.48 -19.04 18.24
N LEU A 65 -2.24 -19.54 19.45
CA LEU A 65 -3.30 -19.76 20.45
C LEU A 65 -3.91 -18.43 20.95
N ALA A 66 -3.15 -17.34 20.85
CA ALA A 66 -3.62 -16.00 21.22
C ALA A 66 -4.26 -15.30 20.02
N LYS A 67 -5.55 -14.97 20.13
CA LYS A 67 -6.23 -14.15 19.11
C LYS A 67 -5.59 -12.76 19.06
N LYS A 68 -4.99 -12.42 17.92
CA LYS A 68 -4.55 -11.05 17.63
C LYS A 68 -5.72 -10.23 17.08
N LYS A 69 -5.82 -8.98 17.54
CA LYS A 69 -6.85 -8.02 17.08
C LYS A 69 -6.70 -7.65 15.60
N ASN A 70 -5.48 -7.68 15.06
CA ASN A 70 -5.22 -7.41 13.66
C ASN A 70 -3.94 -8.15 13.22
N VAL A 71 -3.95 -8.70 12.00
CA VAL A 71 -2.78 -9.32 11.35
C VAL A 71 -2.72 -8.86 9.89
N PRO A 72 -1.52 -8.72 9.29
CA PRO A 72 -1.37 -8.12 7.97
C PRO A 72 -2.23 -8.80 6.90
N CYS A 73 -2.92 -8.02 6.07
CA CYS A 73 -3.68 -8.54 4.92
C CYS A 73 -2.75 -8.79 3.71
N PRO A 74 -2.06 -7.77 3.17
CA PRO A 74 -0.83 -7.94 2.38
C PRO A 74 0.25 -8.60 3.23
N TYR A 75 0.53 -9.87 2.92
CA TYR A 75 1.44 -10.67 3.72
C TYR A 75 2.83 -10.76 3.10
N THR A 76 2.95 -10.51 1.80
CA THR A 76 4.21 -10.47 1.06
C THR A 76 4.06 -9.68 -0.24
N PHE A 77 5.16 -9.14 -0.74
CA PHE A 77 5.26 -8.69 -2.13
C PHE A 77 6.65 -8.95 -2.69
N THR A 78 6.73 -9.05 -4.02
CA THR A 78 7.98 -9.17 -4.75
C THR A 78 8.21 -7.96 -5.65
N VAL A 79 9.49 -7.62 -5.87
CA VAL A 79 9.93 -6.54 -6.74
C VAL A 79 11.04 -7.04 -7.64
N ASN A 80 10.88 -6.83 -8.95
CA ASN A 80 11.85 -7.25 -9.97
C ASN A 80 12.07 -6.12 -10.98
N ILE A 81 13.28 -5.95 -11.51
CA ILE A 81 13.54 -5.07 -12.64
C ILE A 81 13.67 -5.91 -13.91
N ILE A 82 12.72 -5.78 -14.82
CA ILE A 82 12.68 -6.54 -16.09
C ILE A 82 12.46 -5.54 -17.22
N GLY A 83 13.36 -5.55 -18.21
CA GLY A 83 13.31 -4.62 -19.34
C GLY A 83 13.47 -3.14 -18.93
N GLY A 84 14.32 -2.87 -17.94
CA GLY A 84 14.52 -1.51 -17.40
C GLY A 84 13.31 -0.93 -16.66
N ARG A 85 12.38 -1.79 -16.22
CA ARG A 85 11.17 -1.40 -15.51
C ARG A 85 10.99 -2.17 -14.22
N LEU A 86 10.57 -1.49 -13.16
CA LEU A 86 10.30 -2.09 -11.85
C LEU A 86 8.88 -2.64 -11.80
N HIS A 87 8.75 -3.95 -11.69
CA HIS A 87 7.50 -4.68 -11.52
C HIS A 87 7.31 -5.00 -10.04
N LEU A 88 6.09 -4.84 -9.53
CA LEU A 88 5.75 -5.16 -8.14
C LEU A 88 4.56 -6.11 -8.14
N HIS A 89 4.69 -7.25 -7.45
CA HIS A 89 3.60 -8.21 -7.27
C HIS A 89 3.25 -8.33 -5.79
N ASN A 90 2.10 -7.79 -5.43
CA ASN A 90 1.56 -7.84 -4.07
C ASN A 90 0.60 -9.01 -3.91
N ILE A 91 0.71 -9.73 -2.78
CA ILE A 91 -0.17 -10.85 -2.45
C ILE A 91 -0.88 -10.59 -1.12
N VAL A 92 -2.21 -10.66 -1.17
CA VAL A 92 -3.12 -10.31 -0.08
C VAL A 92 -3.96 -11.52 0.31
N ARG A 93 -3.91 -11.91 1.59
CA ARG A 93 -4.66 -13.09 2.05
C ARG A 93 -6.18 -12.87 2.13
N SER A 94 -6.60 -11.63 2.36
CA SER A 94 -7.99 -11.23 2.57
C SER A 94 -8.14 -9.75 2.25
N ASN A 95 -9.05 -9.38 1.35
CA ASN A 95 -9.28 -7.99 0.97
C ASN A 95 -10.77 -7.70 0.80
N ASP A 96 -11.27 -6.74 1.58
CA ASP A 96 -12.58 -6.12 1.34
C ASP A 96 -12.53 -5.35 0.02
N VAL A 97 -13.36 -5.75 -0.94
CA VAL A 97 -13.37 -5.17 -2.29
C VAL A 97 -13.91 -3.73 -2.31
N ILE A 98 -14.81 -3.38 -1.41
CA ILE A 98 -15.48 -2.07 -1.41
C ILE A 98 -14.62 -1.02 -0.74
N LEU A 99 -14.11 -1.33 0.45
CA LEU A 99 -13.30 -0.37 1.21
C LEU A 99 -11.81 -0.64 1.12
N GLY A 100 -11.35 -1.89 1.14
CA GLY A 100 -9.92 -2.21 1.25
C GLY A 100 -9.15 -2.06 -0.06
N VAL A 101 -9.61 -2.77 -1.10
CA VAL A 101 -8.89 -2.89 -2.39
C VAL A 101 -8.50 -1.54 -2.99
N PRO A 102 -9.37 -0.49 -3.03
CA PRO A 102 -8.97 0.80 -3.59
C PRO A 102 -7.77 1.44 -2.88
N PHE A 103 -7.70 1.37 -1.54
CA PHE A 103 -6.58 1.92 -0.78
C PHE A 103 -5.32 1.07 -0.93
N ASP A 104 -5.44 -0.25 -0.90
CA ASP A 104 -4.30 -1.15 -1.05
C ASP A 104 -3.68 -1.00 -2.46
N VAL A 105 -4.50 -0.97 -3.50
CA VAL A 105 -4.04 -0.76 -4.89
C VAL A 105 -3.32 0.59 -5.02
N LEU A 106 -3.90 1.68 -4.52
CA LEU A 106 -3.27 3.00 -4.56
C LEU A 106 -1.94 3.02 -3.79
N GLY A 107 -1.93 2.47 -2.57
CA GLY A 107 -0.75 2.48 -1.69
C GLY A 107 0.43 1.71 -2.30
N PHE A 108 0.19 0.51 -2.82
CA PHE A 108 1.25 -0.29 -3.45
C PHE A 108 1.66 0.23 -4.84
N ALA A 109 0.75 0.83 -5.60
CA ALA A 109 1.12 1.51 -6.85
C ALA A 109 2.00 2.74 -6.59
N LEU A 110 1.69 3.53 -5.56
CA LEU A 110 2.53 4.65 -5.15
C LEU A 110 3.91 4.16 -4.66
N LEU A 111 3.95 3.08 -3.87
CA LEU A 111 5.20 2.45 -3.44
C LEU A 111 6.05 2.00 -4.64
N GLN A 112 5.44 1.35 -5.63
CA GLN A 112 6.12 0.94 -6.86
C GLN A 112 6.75 2.14 -7.58
N CYS A 113 6.02 3.24 -7.73
CA CYS A 113 6.50 4.46 -8.37
C CYS A 113 7.66 5.10 -7.58
N LEU A 114 7.58 5.15 -6.25
CA LEU A 114 8.64 5.67 -5.39
C LEU A 114 9.91 4.83 -5.48
N LEU A 115 9.78 3.50 -5.43
CA LEU A 115 10.92 2.58 -5.59
C LEU A 115 11.55 2.68 -6.98
N ALA A 116 10.71 2.81 -8.02
CA ALA A 116 11.21 2.97 -9.39
C ALA A 116 12.05 4.25 -9.53
N GLN A 117 11.59 5.37 -8.96
CA GLN A 117 12.34 6.63 -8.93
C GLN A 117 13.67 6.48 -8.15
N GLU A 118 13.64 5.88 -6.97
CA GLU A 118 14.84 5.66 -6.13
C GLU A 118 15.90 4.75 -6.78
N LEU A 119 15.45 3.83 -7.65
CA LEU A 119 16.30 2.91 -8.40
C LEU A 119 16.64 3.43 -9.81
N GLY A 120 16.18 4.62 -10.20
CA GLY A 120 16.47 5.22 -11.50
C GLY A 120 15.85 4.49 -12.69
N VAL A 121 14.76 3.75 -12.48
CA VAL A 121 14.05 2.97 -13.51
C VAL A 121 12.60 3.43 -13.68
N ARG A 122 11.94 3.00 -14.75
CA ARG A 122 10.50 3.31 -14.95
C ARG A 122 9.62 2.31 -14.20
N PRO A 123 8.41 2.70 -13.76
CA PRO A 123 7.44 1.72 -13.29
C PRO A 123 7.04 0.75 -14.43
N GLY A 124 6.94 -0.52 -14.06
CA GLY A 124 6.46 -1.63 -14.87
C GLY A 124 5.06 -2.05 -14.44
N ILE A 125 4.79 -3.35 -14.44
CA ILE A 125 3.49 -3.92 -14.09
C ILE A 125 3.36 -3.99 -12.56
N TYR A 126 2.24 -3.46 -12.06
CA TYR A 126 1.75 -3.78 -10.73
C TYR A 126 0.76 -4.94 -10.82
N SER A 127 1.03 -6.02 -10.09
CA SER A 127 0.12 -7.16 -9.95
C SER A 127 -0.41 -7.23 -8.53
N HIS A 128 -1.71 -7.46 -8.38
CA HIS A 128 -2.38 -7.55 -7.08
C HIS A 128 -3.18 -8.86 -7.02
N SER A 129 -2.71 -9.81 -6.21
CA SER A 129 -3.33 -11.12 -6.07
C SER A 129 -4.02 -11.23 -4.72
N ILE A 130 -5.31 -11.58 -4.74
CA ILE A 130 -6.13 -11.69 -3.53
C ILE A 130 -6.56 -13.15 -3.35
N SER A 131 -6.27 -13.75 -2.20
CA SER A 131 -6.71 -15.12 -1.88
C SER A 131 -8.18 -15.19 -1.49
N ASN A 132 -8.65 -14.25 -0.67
CA ASN A 132 -10.06 -14.13 -0.27
C ASN A 132 -10.55 -12.70 -0.56
N ALA A 133 -11.08 -12.50 -1.77
CA ALA A 133 -11.78 -11.28 -2.14
C ALA A 133 -13.23 -11.38 -1.67
N HIS A 134 -13.67 -10.43 -0.84
CA HIS A 134 -14.99 -10.48 -0.23
C HIS A 134 -15.65 -9.11 -0.19
N ILE A 135 -16.98 -9.12 -0.07
CA ILE A 135 -17.84 -7.96 0.16
C ILE A 135 -18.64 -8.31 1.42
N TYR A 136 -18.67 -7.41 2.40
CA TYR A 136 -19.54 -7.59 3.57
C TYR A 136 -21.01 -7.39 3.17
N ASP A 137 -21.93 -8.10 3.85
CA ASP A 137 -23.37 -7.95 3.62
C ASP A 137 -23.82 -6.48 3.78
N SER A 138 -23.23 -5.78 4.75
CA SER A 138 -23.47 -4.35 4.99
C SER A 138 -22.99 -3.42 3.87
N HIS A 139 -22.20 -3.93 2.92
CA HIS A 139 -21.65 -3.19 1.78
C HIS A 139 -22.32 -3.57 0.45
N PHE A 140 -23.25 -4.52 0.46
CA PHE A 140 -23.81 -5.06 -0.78
C PHE A 140 -24.56 -4.01 -1.62
N GLU A 141 -25.32 -3.12 -0.98
CA GLU A 141 -26.01 -2.03 -1.68
C GLU A 141 -25.02 -0.99 -2.25
N ALA A 142 -23.93 -0.69 -1.54
CA ALA A 142 -22.86 0.15 -2.05
C ALA A 142 -22.17 -0.48 -3.27
N ALA A 143 -21.98 -1.81 -3.26
CA ALA A 143 -21.43 -2.55 -4.39
C ALA A 143 -22.35 -2.45 -5.62
N LYS A 144 -23.67 -2.65 -5.45
CA LYS A 144 -24.66 -2.49 -6.53
C LYS A 144 -24.67 -1.08 -7.11
N GLU A 145 -24.62 -0.08 -6.25
CA GLU A 145 -24.56 1.32 -6.68
C GLU A 145 -23.26 1.58 -7.46
N LEU A 146 -22.12 1.09 -6.98
CA LEU A 146 -20.85 1.25 -7.68
C LEU A 146 -20.87 0.62 -9.08
N MET A 147 -21.47 -0.56 -9.23
CA MET A 147 -21.60 -1.25 -10.52
C MET A 147 -22.57 -0.57 -11.50
N SER A 148 -23.54 0.21 -11.01
CA SER A 148 -24.50 0.91 -11.88
C SER A 148 -23.94 2.23 -12.42
N ARG A 149 -22.89 2.77 -11.80
CA ARG A 149 -22.25 4.02 -12.19
C ARG A 149 -21.42 3.87 -13.47
N LYS A 150 -21.49 4.87 -14.33
CA LYS A 150 -20.57 5.00 -15.47
C LYS A 150 -19.32 5.76 -15.04
N ASN A 151 -18.16 5.13 -15.21
CA ASN A 151 -16.88 5.79 -14.97
C ASN A 151 -16.33 6.41 -16.26
N ASN A 152 -16.41 7.73 -16.36
CA ASN A 152 -15.86 8.52 -17.46
C ASN A 152 -14.63 9.33 -17.03
N HIS A 153 -14.06 9.02 -15.86
CA HIS A 153 -12.93 9.74 -15.29
C HIS A 153 -11.69 9.59 -16.18
N LYS A 154 -10.98 10.70 -16.42
CA LYS A 154 -9.75 10.70 -17.22
C LYS A 154 -8.62 10.08 -16.43
N LYS A 155 -7.72 9.35 -17.12
CA LYS A 155 -6.54 8.77 -16.48
C LYS A 155 -5.72 9.84 -15.74
N ILE A 156 -5.41 9.57 -14.47
CA ILE A 156 -4.48 10.39 -13.67
C ILE A 156 -3.05 10.01 -14.02
N THR A 157 -2.19 11.03 -14.13
CA THR A 157 -0.74 10.85 -14.21
C THR A 157 -0.12 11.28 -12.90
N LEU A 158 0.65 10.38 -12.27
CA LEU A 158 1.40 10.68 -11.06
C LEU A 158 2.73 11.34 -11.43
N GLU A 159 2.96 12.54 -10.89
CA GLU A 159 4.26 13.21 -10.96
C GLU A 159 4.87 13.24 -9.55
N LEU A 160 5.99 12.55 -9.39
CA LEU A 160 6.72 12.53 -8.13
C LEU A 160 7.75 13.67 -8.11
N PRO A 161 7.87 14.44 -7.01
CA PRO A 161 9.00 15.32 -6.79
C PRO A 161 10.33 14.57 -6.91
N GLU A 162 11.42 15.28 -7.21
CA GLU A 162 12.73 14.66 -7.26
C GLU A 162 13.13 14.10 -5.89
N ASN A 163 13.78 12.92 -5.87
CA ASN A 163 14.21 12.25 -4.64
C ASN A 163 13.07 12.01 -3.63
N ALA A 164 11.83 11.83 -4.09
CA ALA A 164 10.64 11.75 -3.24
C ALA A 164 10.77 10.68 -2.15
N PHE A 165 11.32 9.51 -2.46
CA PHE A 165 11.53 8.45 -1.48
C PHE A 165 12.38 8.91 -0.28
N LYS A 166 13.57 9.46 -0.55
CA LYS A 166 14.50 9.95 0.49
C LYS A 166 13.92 11.12 1.30
N GLU A 167 13.21 12.03 0.65
CA GLU A 167 12.57 13.15 1.34
C GLU A 167 11.43 12.68 2.26
N ILE A 168 10.65 11.68 1.82
CA ILE A 168 9.63 11.04 2.67
C ILE A 168 10.29 10.35 3.87
N GLU A 169 11.44 9.69 3.70
CA GLU A 169 12.19 9.09 4.82
C GLU A 169 12.65 10.13 5.85
N LYS A 170 13.01 11.33 5.39
CA LYS A 170 13.31 12.49 6.25
C LYS A 170 12.06 13.11 6.90
N ARG A 171 10.87 12.55 6.65
CA ARG A 171 9.57 13.08 7.09
C ARG A 171 9.28 14.48 6.54
N ASN A 172 9.81 14.80 5.36
CA ASN A 172 9.54 16.06 4.68
C ASN A 172 8.09 16.05 4.16
N ARG A 173 7.22 16.79 4.84
CA ARG A 173 5.78 16.84 4.51
C ARG A 173 5.50 17.55 3.19
N ASN A 174 6.36 18.47 2.76
CA ASN A 174 6.15 19.23 1.53
C ASN A 174 6.10 18.30 0.30
N VAL A 175 6.86 17.21 0.31
CA VAL A 175 6.83 16.21 -0.77
C VAL A 175 5.51 15.44 -0.79
N VAL A 176 4.97 15.11 0.39
CA VAL A 176 3.66 14.44 0.51
C VAL A 176 2.55 15.37 0.03
N ASP A 177 2.58 16.64 0.45
CA ASP A 177 1.61 17.64 0.05
C ASP A 177 1.65 17.89 -1.47
N ALA A 178 2.84 17.93 -2.08
CA ALA A 178 2.99 18.05 -3.53
C ALA A 178 2.41 16.86 -4.30
N ILE A 179 2.61 15.62 -3.81
CA ILE A 179 2.00 14.42 -4.40
C ILE A 179 0.47 14.49 -4.31
N ILE A 180 -0.06 14.88 -3.14
CA ILE A 180 -1.51 15.02 -2.94
C ILE A 180 -2.08 16.10 -3.87
N GLU A 181 -1.39 17.23 -4.02
CA GLU A 181 -1.80 18.31 -4.90
C GLU A 181 -1.83 17.87 -6.37
N ASN A 182 -0.79 17.16 -6.84
CA ASN A 182 -0.73 16.60 -8.20
C ASN A 182 -1.93 15.66 -8.49
N LEU A 183 -2.25 14.77 -7.55
CA LEU A 183 -3.38 13.85 -7.69
C LEU A 183 -4.73 14.59 -7.65
N THR A 184 -4.90 15.50 -6.68
CA THR A 184 -6.16 16.19 -6.44
C THR A 184 -6.57 17.07 -7.62
N LYS A 185 -5.61 17.74 -8.28
CA LYS A 185 -5.88 18.57 -9.47
C LYS A 185 -6.44 17.79 -10.68
N GLN A 186 -6.26 16.47 -10.71
CA GLN A 186 -6.69 15.58 -11.80
C GLN A 186 -7.88 14.69 -11.40
N TYR A 187 -8.21 14.62 -10.11
CA TYR A 187 -9.19 13.69 -9.58
C TYR A 187 -10.59 14.31 -9.57
N GLU A 188 -11.46 13.78 -10.42
CA GLU A 188 -12.85 14.19 -10.58
C GLU A 188 -13.76 12.98 -10.28
N PRO A 189 -13.86 12.55 -9.00
CA PRO A 189 -14.62 11.37 -8.65
C PRO A 189 -16.13 11.57 -8.83
N SER A 190 -16.85 10.47 -9.03
CA SER A 190 -18.30 10.45 -8.83
C SER A 190 -18.66 10.78 -7.37
N GLN A 191 -19.93 11.14 -7.12
CA GLN A 191 -20.43 11.43 -5.79
C GLN A 191 -20.10 10.31 -4.79
N ALA A 192 -19.67 10.65 -3.58
CA ALA A 192 -19.37 9.65 -2.56
C ALA A 192 -20.60 8.77 -2.25
N ILE A 193 -20.40 7.45 -2.12
CA ILE A 193 -21.41 6.54 -1.58
C ILE A 193 -21.38 6.69 -0.07
N ALA A 194 -22.45 7.26 0.51
CA ALA A 194 -22.55 7.51 1.94
C ALA A 194 -23.05 6.27 2.70
N GLY A 195 -22.84 6.26 4.02
CA GLY A 195 -23.45 5.26 4.91
C GLY A 195 -22.79 3.87 4.91
N ILE A 196 -21.66 3.69 4.20
CA ILE A 196 -20.90 2.44 4.26
C ILE A 196 -20.33 2.26 5.66
N LYS A 197 -20.77 1.20 6.35
CA LYS A 197 -20.30 0.89 7.70
C LYS A 197 -18.88 0.34 7.63
N ILE A 198 -17.93 0.96 8.32
CA ILE A 198 -16.63 0.34 8.56
C ILE A 198 -16.90 -0.91 9.41
N VAL A 199 -16.42 -2.07 8.97
CA VAL A 199 -16.52 -3.32 9.73
C VAL A 199 -15.22 -3.45 10.53
N PRO A 200 -15.20 -3.08 11.82
CA PRO A 200 -14.06 -3.40 12.67
C PRO A 200 -14.06 -4.92 12.89
N TYR A 201 -12.87 -5.51 12.82
CA TYR A 201 -12.59 -6.93 13.04
C TYR A 201 -13.36 -7.55 14.21
#